data_AF-A0A940SSC8-F1
#
_entry.id   AF-A0A940SSC8-F1
#
_cell.length_a   1.000
_cell.length_b   1.000
_cell.length_c   1.000
_cell.angle_alpha   90.00
_cell.angle_beta   90.00
_cell.angle_gamma   90.00
#
_symmetry.space_group_name_H-M   'P 1'
#
loop_
_entity.id
_entity.type
_entity.pdbx_description
1 polymer ?
#
loop_
_entity_poly.entity_id
_entity_poly.type
_entity_poly.pdbx_seq_one_letter_code
_entity_poly.pdbx_strand_id
1 'polypeptide(L)'
;TLYFPALIWEISRKIKAPEDETEYVTYSKLFGYRRATRFVLILTIADILTNFVLVWHLSKLSVLALLINVIWMTWKFVQYMRDPHQFRLVEKVERYTYIQESIMLLTVAGYLAFAR
;
A
#
# COMPACT_ATOMS: atom_id res chain seq x y z
N THR A 1 14.14 -3.28 0.26
CA THR A 1 12.80 -2.63 0.22
C THR A 1 11.67 -3.63 0.49
N LEU A 2 11.90 -4.70 1.26
CA LEU A 2 10.87 -5.75 1.53
C LEU A 2 10.14 -5.58 2.88
N TYR A 3 10.69 -4.77 3.79
CA TYR A 3 10.15 -4.60 5.14
C TYR A 3 8.91 -3.71 5.19
N PHE A 4 8.82 -2.70 4.32
CA PHE A 4 7.70 -1.76 4.31
C PHE A 4 6.39 -2.41 3.84
N PRO A 5 6.34 -3.19 2.73
CA PRO A 5 5.12 -3.90 2.34
C PRO A 5 4.63 -4.88 3.42
N ALA A 6 5.54 -5.62 4.05
CA ALA A 6 5.22 -6.54 5.13
C ALA A 6 4.66 -5.83 6.36
N LEU A 7 5.22 -4.67 6.72
CA LEU A 7 4.75 -3.86 7.85
C LEU A 7 3.40 -3.19 7.55
N ILE A 8 3.22 -2.67 6.34
CA ILE A 8 1.93 -2.12 5.86
C ILE A 8 0.86 -3.22 5.91
N TRP A 9 1.18 -4.43 5.43
CA TRP A 9 0.28 -5.58 5.49
C TRP A 9 -0.04 -6.01 6.92
N GLU A 10 0.97 -6.13 7.78
CA GLU A 10 0.80 -6.53 9.19
C GLU A 10 -0.09 -5.55 9.95
N ILE A 11 0.11 -4.24 9.76
CA ILE A 11 -0.72 -3.22 10.38
C ILE A 11 -2.13 -3.23 9.78
N SER A 12 -2.26 -3.37 8.46
CA SER A 12 -3.55 -3.38 7.76
C SER A 12 -4.41 -4.58 8.13
N ARG A 13 -3.81 -5.75 8.40
CA ARG A 13 -4.51 -6.91 8.94
C ARG A 13 -5.13 -6.66 10.31
N LYS A 14 -4.51 -5.78 11.11
CA LYS A 14 -4.95 -5.43 12.47
C LYS A 14 -5.94 -4.25 12.48
N ILE A 15 -6.12 -3.57 11.35
CA ILE A 15 -7.17 -2.56 11.19
C ILE A 15 -8.47 -3.29 10.84
N LYS A 16 -9.45 -3.21 11.74
CA LYS A 16 -10.80 -3.75 11.57
C LYS A 16 -11.82 -2.62 11.66
N ALA A 17 -13.01 -2.86 11.11
CA ALA A 17 -14.14 -1.98 11.33
C ALA A 17 -14.51 -1.97 12.84
N PRO A 18 -15.05 -0.86 13.37
CA PRO A 18 -15.32 -0.70 14.81
C PRO A 18 -16.19 -1.81 15.42
N GLU A 19 -17.06 -2.44 14.62
CA GLU A 19 -18.00 -3.48 15.03
C GLU A 19 -17.38 -4.90 15.04
N ASP A 20 -16.25 -5.10 14.34
CA ASP A 20 -15.48 -6.36 14.31
C ASP A 20 -14.34 -6.38 15.35
N GLU A 21 -14.27 -5.37 16.22
CA GLU A 21 -13.36 -5.33 17.35
C GLU A 21 -13.82 -6.31 18.43
N THR A 22 -13.22 -7.50 18.46
CA THR A 22 -13.35 -8.42 19.59
C THR A 22 -12.62 -7.86 20.82
N GLU A 23 -12.95 -8.37 22.00
CA GLU A 23 -12.48 -7.92 23.32
C GLU A 23 -10.94 -7.82 23.47
N TYR A 24 -10.19 -8.43 22.56
CA TYR A 24 -8.73 -8.35 22.47
C TYR A 24 -8.23 -7.01 21.92
N VAL A 25 -7.51 -6.30 22.78
CA VAL A 25 -6.80 -5.03 22.58
C VAL A 25 -6.14 -4.94 21.19
N THR A 26 -6.82 -4.28 20.25
CA THR A 26 -6.26 -3.94 18.93
C THR A 26 -5.87 -2.47 18.93
N TYR A 27 -4.81 -2.07 18.22
CA TYR A 27 -4.36 -0.67 18.12
C TYR A 27 -5.48 0.31 17.70
N SER A 28 -6.49 -0.20 16.99
CA SER A 28 -7.73 0.46 16.63
C SER A 28 -8.55 0.95 17.83
N LYS A 29 -8.51 0.23 18.97
CA LYS A 29 -9.17 0.59 20.24
C LYS A 29 -8.45 1.71 21.00
N LEU A 30 -7.13 1.86 20.80
CA LEU A 30 -6.29 2.90 21.41
C LEU A 30 -6.22 4.21 20.58
N PHE A 31 -6.27 4.12 19.24
CA PHE A 31 -6.09 5.27 18.35
C PHE A 31 -7.30 5.60 17.46
N GLY A 32 -8.27 4.71 17.31
CA GLY A 32 -9.40 4.82 16.39
C GLY A 32 -9.01 4.45 14.95
N TYR A 33 -9.93 3.76 14.23
CA TYR A 33 -9.69 3.27 12.87
C TYR A 33 -9.12 4.34 11.93
N ARG A 34 -9.63 5.58 11.99
CA ARG A 34 -9.16 6.71 11.17
C ARG A 34 -7.68 7.06 11.37
N ARG A 35 -7.15 7.03 12.60
CA ARG A 35 -5.74 7.37 12.85
C ARG A 35 -4.82 6.23 12.42
N ALA A 36 -5.23 4.98 12.65
CA ALA A 36 -4.48 3.80 12.20
C ALA A 36 -4.38 3.76 10.66
N THR A 37 -5.49 3.99 9.95
CA THR A 37 -5.48 4.08 8.48
C THR A 37 -4.59 5.21 7.98
N ARG A 38 -4.58 6.37 8.67
CA ARG A 38 -3.73 7.51 8.30
C ARG A 38 -2.24 7.21 8.50
N PHE A 39 -1.89 6.46 9.55
CA PHE A 39 -0.51 6.01 9.77
C PHE A 39 -0.03 5.08 8.65
N VAL A 40 -0.85 4.10 8.27
CA VAL A 40 -0.54 3.20 7.14
C VAL A 40 -0.40 3.99 5.83
N LEU A 41 -1.23 5.01 5.61
CA LEU A 41 -1.12 5.87 4.44
C LEU A 41 0.22 6.62 4.40
N ILE A 42 0.67 7.18 5.53
CA ILE A 42 1.97 7.87 5.61
C ILE A 42 3.12 6.90 5.32
N LEU A 43 3.09 5.70 5.90
CA LEU A 43 4.08 4.66 5.61
C LEU A 43 4.09 4.25 4.14
N THR A 44 2.91 4.13 3.54
CA THR A 44 2.77 3.82 2.11
C THR A 44 3.39 4.91 1.26
N ILE A 45 3.12 6.19 1.55
CA ILE A 45 3.74 7.33 0.85
C ILE A 45 5.27 7.32 0.98
N ALA A 46 5.81 7.01 2.17
CA ALA A 46 7.24 6.92 2.37
C ALA A 46 7.88 5.77 1.57
N ASP A 47 7.23 4.61 1.52
CA ASP A 47 7.67 3.47 0.69
C ASP A 47 7.65 3.83 -0.80
N ILE A 48 6.60 4.50 -1.25
CA ILE A 48 6.45 4.96 -2.64
C ILE A 48 7.58 5.91 -3.01
N LEU A 49 7.89 6.91 -2.19
CA LEU A 49 8.97 7.86 -2.49
C LEU A 49 10.30 7.14 -2.73
N THR A 50 10.58 6.11 -1.94
CA THR A 50 11.79 5.31 -2.08
C THR A 50 11.78 4.49 -3.38
N ASN A 51 10.65 3.86 -3.72
CA ASN A 51 10.48 3.12 -4.97
C ASN A 51 10.51 4.05 -6.20
N PHE A 52 10.01 5.28 -6.07
CA PHE A 52 9.99 6.27 -7.14
C PHE A 52 11.39 6.68 -7.54
N VAL A 53 12.25 6.99 -6.56
CA VAL A 53 13.66 7.33 -6.80
C VAL A 53 14.40 6.18 -7.50
N LEU A 54 14.12 4.93 -7.09
CA LEU A 54 14.72 3.75 -7.70
C LEU A 54 14.31 3.58 -9.17
N VAL A 55 13.02 3.67 -9.47
CA VAL A 55 12.48 3.39 -10.82
C VAL A 55 12.66 4.57 -11.78
N TRP A 56 12.85 5.79 -11.26
CA TRP A 56 13.14 6.98 -12.05
C TRP A 56 14.36 6.82 -12.96
N HIS A 57 15.37 6.08 -12.49
CA HIS A 57 16.56 5.78 -13.27
C HIS A 57 16.39 4.64 -14.28
N LEU A 58 15.38 3.77 -14.12
CA LEU A 58 15.17 2.61 -15.00
C LEU A 58 14.20 2.92 -16.15
N SER A 59 12.99 3.42 -15.86
CA SER A 59 11.94 3.55 -16.86
C SER A 59 10.85 4.55 -16.47
N LYS A 60 10.68 5.60 -17.28
CA LYS A 60 9.63 6.61 -17.11
C LYS A 60 8.20 6.03 -17.23
N LEU A 61 8.02 4.94 -17.98
CA LEU A 61 6.72 4.27 -18.12
C LEU A 61 6.33 3.55 -16.83
N SER A 62 7.28 2.88 -16.20
CA SER A 62 7.07 2.19 -14.92
C SER A 62 6.80 3.16 -13.79
N VAL A 63 7.47 4.31 -13.79
CA VAL A 63 7.19 5.44 -12.88
C VAL A 63 5.71 5.87 -12.98
N LEU A 64 5.17 6.01 -14.20
CA LEU A 64 3.79 6.41 -14.41
C LEU A 64 2.80 5.33 -13.96
N ALA A 65 3.08 4.06 -14.23
CA ALA A 65 2.28 2.93 -13.76
C ALA A 65 2.24 2.84 -12.22
N LEU A 66 3.39 3.06 -11.56
CA LEU A 66 3.46 3.13 -10.09
C LEU A 66 2.65 4.31 -9.55
N LEU A 67 2.76 5.50 -10.15
CA LEU A 67 1.94 6.66 -9.76
C LEU A 67 0.44 6.35 -9.77
N ILE A 68 -0.05 5.71 -10.83
CA ILE A 68 -1.46 5.34 -10.94
C ILE A 68 -1.86 4.38 -9.81
N ASN A 69 -1.04 3.35 -9.54
CA ASN A 69 -1.30 2.38 -8.48
C ASN A 69 -1.36 3.07 -7.09
N VAL A 70 -0.48 4.03 -6.86
CA VAL A 70 -0.41 4.82 -5.62
C VAL A 70 -1.63 5.71 -5.44
N ILE A 71 -2.04 6.41 -6.49
CA ILE A 71 -3.24 7.26 -6.45
C ILE A 71 -4.46 6.39 -6.15
N TRP A 72 -4.57 5.23 -6.80
CA TRP A 72 -5.66 4.29 -6.56
C TRP A 72 -5.67 3.79 -5.10
N MET A 73 -4.52 3.40 -4.56
CA MET A 73 -4.41 2.93 -3.18
C MET A 73 -4.75 4.03 -2.17
N THR A 74 -4.24 5.25 -2.40
CA THR A 74 -4.58 6.43 -1.59
C THR A 74 -6.08 6.69 -1.60
N TRP A 75 -6.72 6.60 -2.76
CA TRP A 75 -8.17 6.76 -2.86
C TRP A 75 -8.92 5.67 -2.08
N LYS A 76 -8.45 4.42 -2.10
CA LYS A 76 -9.03 3.33 -1.29
C LYS A 76 -8.84 3.56 0.20
N PHE A 77 -7.69 4.05 0.66
CA PHE A 77 -7.51 4.44 2.06
C PHE A 77 -8.48 5.54 2.48
N VAL A 78 -8.66 6.58 1.66
CA VAL A 78 -9.62 7.66 1.94
C VAL A 78 -11.06 7.14 1.95
N GLN A 79 -11.41 6.23 1.03
CA GLN A 79 -12.72 5.59 0.98
C GLN A 79 -12.98 4.79 2.27
N TYR A 80 -12.01 3.99 2.72
CA TYR A 80 -12.09 3.23 3.96
C TYR A 80 -12.19 4.13 5.20
N MET A 81 -11.52 5.29 5.21
CA MET A 81 -11.63 6.27 6.29
C MET A 81 -13.01 6.93 6.37
N ARG A 82 -13.75 7.01 5.25
CA ARG A 82 -15.12 7.53 5.22
C ARG A 82 -16.13 6.47 5.62
N ASP A 83 -15.97 5.26 5.10
CA ASP A 83 -16.86 4.15 5.36
C ASP A 83 -16.06 2.83 5.44
N PRO A 84 -15.77 2.36 6.68
CA PRO A 84 -14.96 1.16 6.89
C PRO A 84 -15.72 -0.14 6.61
N HIS A 85 -17.04 -0.10 6.33
CA HIS A 85 -17.87 -1.29 6.11
C HIS A 85 -17.87 -1.77 4.66
N GLN A 86 -17.41 -0.95 3.72
CA GLN A 86 -17.53 -1.27 2.29
C GLN A 86 -16.60 -2.40 1.82
N PHE A 87 -15.44 -2.56 2.46
CA PHE A 87 -14.47 -3.59 2.08
C PHE A 87 -13.42 -3.78 3.19
N ARG A 88 -12.74 -4.93 3.19
CA ARG A 88 -11.60 -5.20 4.08
C ARG A 88 -10.36 -4.51 3.53
N LEU A 89 -9.73 -3.67 4.35
CA LEU A 89 -8.56 -2.88 3.94
C LEU A 89 -7.39 -3.76 3.49
N VAL A 90 -7.15 -4.88 4.20
CA VAL A 90 -6.04 -5.79 3.90
C VAL A 90 -6.09 -6.34 2.47
N GLU A 91 -7.26 -6.70 1.94
CA GLU A 91 -7.38 -7.25 0.58
C GLU A 91 -6.97 -6.23 -0.49
N LYS A 92 -7.23 -4.94 -0.23
CA LYS A 92 -6.82 -3.86 -1.13
C LYS A 92 -5.31 -3.62 -1.05
N VAL A 93 -4.76 -3.69 0.15
CA VAL A 93 -3.30 -3.59 0.40
C VAL A 93 -2.57 -4.73 -0.30
N GLU A 94 -3.03 -5.98 -0.16
CA GLU A 94 -2.45 -7.13 -0.83
C GLU A 94 -2.47 -6.96 -2.35
N ARG A 95 -3.62 -6.58 -2.92
CA ARG A 95 -3.73 -6.33 -4.36
C ARG A 95 -2.79 -5.21 -4.82
N TYR A 96 -2.65 -4.14 -4.05
CA TYR A 96 -1.70 -3.07 -4.32
C TYR A 96 -0.25 -3.58 -4.35
N THR A 97 0.14 -4.37 -3.34
CA THR A 97 1.49 -4.95 -3.24
C THR A 97 1.77 -5.87 -4.43
N TYR A 98 0.84 -6.75 -4.80
CA TYR A 98 1.01 -7.63 -5.96
C TYR A 98 1.16 -6.85 -7.28
N ILE A 99 0.37 -5.79 -7.47
CA ILE A 99 0.50 -4.93 -8.67
C ILE A 99 1.86 -4.22 -8.67
N GLN A 100 2.29 -3.67 -7.53
CA GLN A 100 3.59 -2.99 -7.41
C GLN A 100 4.76 -3.94 -7.70
N GLU A 101 4.78 -5.12 -7.08
CA GLU A 101 5.82 -6.13 -7.33
C GLU A 101 5.82 -6.59 -8.78
N SER A 102 4.65 -6.79 -9.39
CA SER A 102 4.55 -7.17 -10.80
C SER A 102 5.11 -6.08 -11.72
N ILE A 103 4.79 -4.81 -11.46
CA ILE A 103 5.35 -3.68 -12.22
C ILE A 103 6.87 -3.65 -12.06
N MET A 104 7.38 -3.84 -10.84
CA MET A 104 8.83 -3.87 -10.60
C MET A 104 9.51 -5.00 -11.36
N LEU A 105 8.98 -6.22 -11.30
CA LEU A 105 9.53 -7.38 -12.02
C LEU A 105 9.52 -7.15 -13.54
N LEU A 106 8.42 -6.65 -14.10
CA LEU A 106 8.33 -6.33 -15.52
C LEU A 106 9.31 -5.23 -15.92
N THR A 107 9.52 -4.24 -15.06
CA THR A 107 10.46 -3.14 -15.30
C THR A 107 11.89 -3.64 -15.36
N VAL A 108 12.29 -4.47 -14.39
CA VAL A 108 13.64 -5.07 -14.36
C VAL A 108 13.84 -6.03 -15.53
N ALA A 109 12.85 -6.88 -15.82
CA ALA A 109 12.90 -7.82 -16.94
C ALA A 109 12.99 -7.09 -18.28
N GLY A 110 12.20 -6.04 -18.48
CA GLY A 110 12.26 -5.18 -19.67
C GLY A 110 13.61 -4.46 -19.77
N TYR A 111 14.11 -3.90 -18.67
CA TYR A 111 15.43 -3.28 -18.65
C TYR A 111 16.53 -4.27 -19.06
N LEU A 112 16.54 -5.49 -18.51
CA LEU A 112 17.51 -6.52 -18.89
C LEU A 112 17.37 -7.00 -20.35
N ALA A 113 16.15 -7.05 -20.88
CA ALA A 113 15.89 -7.49 -22.24
C ALA A 113 16.29 -6.45 -23.30
N PHE A 114 16.12 -5.16 -22.99
CA PHE A 114 16.41 -4.04 -23.91
C PHE A 114 17.77 -3.36 -23.67
N ALA A 115 18.38 -3.49 -22.49
CA ALA A 115 19.71 -2.96 -22.19
C ALA A 115 20.85 -3.93 -22.61
N ARG A 116 20.61 -4.74 -23.64
CA ARG A 116 21.64 -5.48 -24.37
C ARG A 116 22.05 -4.72 -25.62
#